data_AF-A0AAW0SJR7-F1
#
_entry.id   AF-A0AAW0SJR7-F1
#
_cell.length_a   1.000
_cell.length_b   1.000
_cell.length_c   1.000
_cell.angle_alpha   90.00
_cell.angle_beta   90.00
_cell.angle_gamma   90.00
#
_symmetry.space_group_name_H-M   'P 1'
#
loop_
_entity.id
_entity.type
_entity.pdbx_description
1 polymer ?
#
loop_
_entity_poly.entity_id
_entity_poly.type
_entity_poly.pdbx_seq_one_letter_code
_entity_poly.pdbx_strand_id
1 'polypeptide(L)'
;MDLYLLAELKTISLKVTTVDMLKPPPDFRSNFEATPPPILIDNGLAVLENDKIERHIMKNIPGGHNLFVQDKDVAQRTENVYSKFKLMLLKRDDNSKNILLNYLRKINDHLGERGTRFLTGDTMCCFDCELMPKLQHIRVAGKYFADFEIPEELEHLWRYMFHMYQLDAFTQSCPADQDIINHYKQQQGTRMKKHEELETPTFTTSIPAAIRP
;
A
#
# COMPACT_ATOMS: atom_id res chain seq x y z
N MET A 1 -2.89 5.58 -4.20
CA MET A 1 -1.64 5.93 -4.90
C MET A 1 -1.89 6.29 -6.36
N ASP A 2 -2.69 5.51 -7.09
CA ASP A 2 -3.04 5.69 -8.52
C ASP A 2 -3.37 7.12 -8.92
N LEU A 3 -4.31 7.74 -8.19
CA LEU A 3 -4.76 9.09 -8.48
C LEU A 3 -3.67 10.15 -8.26
N TYR A 4 -2.73 9.92 -7.34
CA TYR A 4 -1.58 10.82 -7.16
C TYR A 4 -0.65 10.74 -8.37
N LEU A 5 -0.35 9.53 -8.87
CA LEU A 5 0.46 9.37 -10.09
C LEU A 5 -0.18 10.08 -11.28
N LEU A 6 -1.49 9.94 -11.46
CA LEU A 6 -2.21 10.63 -12.54
C LEU A 6 -2.19 12.16 -12.36
N ALA A 7 -2.31 12.65 -11.12
CA ALA A 7 -2.17 14.08 -10.83
C ALA A 7 -0.75 14.62 -11.10
N GLU A 8 0.29 13.85 -10.81
CA GLU A 8 1.69 14.20 -11.11
C GLU A 8 1.94 14.29 -12.61
N LEU A 9 1.32 13.42 -13.40
CA LEU A 9 1.30 13.51 -14.87
C LEU A 9 0.46 14.69 -15.39
N LYS A 10 -0.13 15.49 -14.49
CA LYS A 10 -0.98 16.65 -14.78
C LYS A 10 -2.20 16.30 -15.63
N THR A 11 -2.65 15.05 -15.57
CA THR A 11 -3.84 14.60 -16.31
C THR A 11 -5.13 14.89 -15.57
N ILE A 12 -5.04 15.06 -14.24
CA ILE A 12 -6.16 15.39 -13.35
C ILE A 12 -5.75 16.37 -12.26
N SER A 13 -6.74 17.03 -11.65
CA SER A 13 -6.60 17.69 -10.36
C SER A 13 -7.14 16.76 -9.27
N LEU A 14 -6.32 16.47 -8.26
CA LEU A 14 -6.71 15.58 -7.16
C LEU A 14 -7.03 16.38 -5.89
N LYS A 15 -8.18 16.06 -5.28
CA LYS A 15 -8.54 16.50 -3.92
C LYS A 15 -8.81 15.27 -3.07
N VAL A 16 -8.07 15.11 -1.97
CA VAL A 16 -8.29 14.06 -0.99
C VAL A 16 -9.08 14.62 0.18
N THR A 17 -10.17 13.96 0.56
CA THR A 17 -10.99 14.31 1.73
C THR A 17 -10.99 13.13 2.69
N THR A 18 -10.50 13.33 3.91
CA THR A 18 -10.50 12.31 4.97
C THR A 18 -11.84 12.31 5.71
N VAL A 19 -12.37 11.13 6.04
CA VAL A 19 -13.62 10.97 6.80
C VAL A 19 -13.34 10.12 8.04
N ASP A 20 -13.69 10.64 9.22
CA ASP A 20 -13.75 9.85 10.45
C ASP A 20 -15.03 9.00 10.43
N MET A 21 -14.90 7.69 10.21
CA MET A 21 -16.05 6.78 10.15
C MET A 21 -16.74 6.56 11.50
N LEU A 22 -16.11 6.93 12.63
CA LEU A 22 -16.76 6.93 13.95
C LEU A 22 -17.62 8.18 14.15
N LYS A 23 -17.29 9.28 13.46
CA LYS A 23 -18.01 10.56 13.51
C LYS A 23 -18.14 11.18 12.10
N PRO A 24 -18.85 10.50 11.17
CA PRO A 24 -18.95 11.00 9.81
C PRO A 24 -19.79 12.28 9.75
N PRO A 25 -19.55 13.15 8.74
CA PRO A 25 -20.41 14.30 8.48
C PRO A 25 -21.89 13.90 8.35
N PRO A 26 -22.85 14.77 8.74
CA PRO A 26 -24.28 14.43 8.78
C PRO A 26 -24.84 13.92 7.45
N ASP A 27 -24.36 14.47 6.34
CA ASP A 27 -24.79 14.17 4.97
C ASP A 27 -24.03 13.00 4.31
N PHE A 28 -22.97 12.50 4.94
CA PHE A 28 -22.17 11.39 4.38
C PHE A 28 -23.02 10.14 4.15
N ARG A 29 -23.90 9.80 5.10
CA ARG A 29 -24.76 8.62 5.00
C ARG A 29 -25.80 8.72 3.90
N SER A 30 -26.42 9.89 3.73
CA SER A 30 -27.41 10.11 2.66
C SER A 30 -26.76 10.13 1.28
N ASN A 31 -25.53 10.65 1.18
CA ASN A 31 -24.85 10.81 -0.10
C ASN A 31 -24.16 9.54 -0.60
N PHE A 32 -23.73 8.66 0.32
CA PHE A 32 -22.88 7.50 -0.02
C PHE A 32 -23.37 6.17 0.57
N GLU A 33 -24.61 6.12 1.05
CA GLU A 33 -25.27 4.90 1.54
C GLU A 33 -24.50 4.19 2.68
N ALA A 34 -23.76 4.96 3.48
CA ALA A 34 -22.84 4.45 4.51
C ALA A 34 -21.73 3.51 3.98
N THR A 35 -21.42 3.57 2.68
CA THR A 35 -20.28 2.86 2.09
C THR A 35 -18.98 3.38 2.72
N PRO A 36 -18.11 2.49 3.25
CA PRO A 36 -16.83 2.92 3.78
C PRO A 36 -15.91 3.38 2.65
N PRO A 37 -15.02 4.37 2.89
CA PRO A 37 -13.97 4.74 1.95
C PRO A 37 -13.08 3.54 1.54
N PRO A 38 -12.46 3.58 0.35
CA PRO A 38 -12.39 4.72 -0.56
C PRO A 38 -13.67 4.95 -1.38
N ILE A 39 -13.98 6.22 -1.64
CA ILE A 39 -15.03 6.67 -2.56
C ILE A 39 -14.39 7.62 -3.56
N LEU A 40 -14.63 7.41 -4.85
CA LEU A 40 -14.20 8.33 -5.90
C LEU A 40 -15.37 9.25 -6.28
N ILE A 41 -15.11 10.56 -6.36
CA ILE A 41 -16.06 11.53 -6.91
C ILE A 41 -15.42 12.17 -8.13
N ASP A 42 -15.97 11.90 -9.31
CA ASP A 42 -15.51 12.43 -10.60
C ASP A 42 -16.60 13.32 -11.20
N ASN A 43 -16.40 14.64 -11.20
CA ASN A 43 -17.35 15.62 -11.73
C ASN A 43 -18.80 15.43 -11.21
N GLY A 44 -18.94 15.10 -9.93
CA GLY A 44 -20.23 14.87 -9.26
C GLY A 44 -20.74 13.42 -9.33
N LEU A 45 -20.12 12.55 -10.14
CA LEU A 45 -20.41 11.11 -10.15
C LEU A 45 -19.65 10.43 -9.00
N ALA A 46 -20.39 9.86 -8.05
CA ALA A 46 -19.83 9.05 -6.98
C ALA A 46 -19.70 7.58 -7.41
N VAL A 47 -18.50 7.01 -7.28
CA VAL A 47 -18.19 5.59 -7.50
C VAL A 47 -17.75 4.99 -6.17
N LEU A 48 -18.52 4.04 -5.67
CA LEU A 48 -18.45 3.61 -4.26
C LEU A 48 -17.74 2.26 -4.05
N GLU A 49 -17.78 1.36 -5.04
CA GLU A 49 -17.19 0.02 -4.94
C GLU A 49 -15.78 -0.01 -5.50
N ASN A 50 -14.83 -0.64 -4.80
CA ASN A 50 -13.41 -0.69 -5.19
C ASN A 50 -13.20 -1.16 -6.64
N ASP A 51 -13.79 -2.29 -7.05
CA ASP A 51 -13.67 -2.80 -8.42
C ASP A 51 -14.24 -1.83 -9.47
N LYS A 52 -15.26 -1.06 -9.11
CA LYS A 52 -15.84 -0.02 -9.98
C LYS A 52 -14.94 1.22 -10.02
N ILE A 53 -14.33 1.60 -8.90
CA ILE A 53 -13.34 2.69 -8.82
C ILE A 53 -12.15 2.35 -9.73
N GLU A 54 -11.54 1.17 -9.59
CA GLU A 54 -10.42 0.75 -10.44
C GLU A 54 -10.80 0.77 -11.93
N ARG A 55 -11.97 0.19 -12.29
CA ARG A 55 -12.46 0.23 -13.67
C ARG A 55 -12.71 1.65 -14.18
N HIS A 56 -13.20 2.54 -13.32
CA HIS A 56 -13.44 3.94 -13.65
C HIS A 56 -12.13 4.68 -13.88
N ILE A 57 -11.13 4.51 -13.01
CA ILE A 57 -9.80 5.09 -13.20
C ILE A 57 -9.21 4.60 -14.53
N MET A 58 -9.25 3.29 -14.78
CA MET A 58 -8.70 2.69 -16.00
C MET A 58 -9.34 3.24 -17.29
N LYS A 59 -10.68 3.38 -17.31
CA LYS A 59 -11.43 3.67 -18.55
C LYS A 59 -11.75 5.15 -18.76
N ASN A 60 -11.99 5.88 -17.69
CA ASN A 60 -12.60 7.21 -17.75
C ASN A 60 -11.61 8.31 -17.37
N ILE A 61 -10.55 8.01 -16.61
CA ILE A 61 -9.56 9.01 -16.20
C ILE A 61 -8.40 9.07 -17.22
N PRO A 62 -8.02 10.26 -17.71
CA PRO A 62 -6.91 10.40 -18.65
C PRO A 62 -5.59 9.88 -18.05
N GLY A 63 -4.89 9.03 -18.83
CA GLY A 63 -3.68 8.32 -18.39
C GLY A 63 -3.95 6.98 -17.68
N GLY A 64 -5.18 6.70 -17.25
CA GLY A 64 -5.53 5.47 -16.54
C GLY A 64 -5.19 4.20 -17.31
N HIS A 65 -5.52 4.12 -18.59
CA HIS A 65 -5.23 2.94 -19.43
C HIS A 65 -3.74 2.55 -19.45
N ASN A 66 -2.82 3.50 -19.29
CA ASN A 66 -1.37 3.23 -19.24
C ASN A 66 -0.93 2.70 -17.86
N LEU A 67 -1.64 3.08 -16.80
CA LEU A 67 -1.37 2.63 -15.44
C LEU A 67 -1.82 1.18 -15.23
N PHE A 68 -2.95 0.78 -15.81
CA PHE A 68 -3.52 -0.56 -15.67
C PHE A 68 -2.95 -1.55 -16.69
N VAL A 69 -1.70 -1.95 -16.46
CA VAL A 69 -0.98 -2.95 -17.29
C VAL A 69 -1.52 -4.36 -17.03
N GLN A 70 -1.57 -5.18 -18.07
CA GLN A 70 -1.87 -6.61 -17.96
C GLN A 70 -0.59 -7.44 -17.96
N ASP A 71 -0.19 -7.94 -16.79
CA ASP A 71 0.91 -8.90 -16.67
C ASP A 71 0.49 -10.03 -15.71
N LYS A 72 0.26 -11.22 -16.26
CA LYS A 72 -0.21 -12.40 -15.51
C LYS A 72 0.85 -12.92 -14.55
N ASP A 73 2.12 -12.81 -14.91
CA ASP A 73 3.24 -13.28 -14.11
C ASP A 73 3.40 -12.39 -12.87
N VAL A 74 3.38 -11.06 -13.06
CA VAL A 74 3.39 -10.10 -11.94
C VAL A 74 2.18 -10.32 -11.03
N ALA A 75 0.97 -10.44 -11.60
CA ALA A 75 -0.23 -10.69 -10.82
C ALA A 75 -0.11 -11.94 -9.94
N GLN A 76 0.37 -13.06 -10.49
CA GLN A 76 0.55 -14.31 -9.75
C GLN A 76 1.59 -14.20 -8.63
N ARG A 77 2.68 -13.45 -8.86
CA ARG A 77 3.79 -13.32 -7.91
C ARG A 77 3.47 -12.40 -6.74
N THR A 78 2.65 -11.38 -6.95
CA THR A 78 2.25 -10.42 -5.91
C THR A 78 0.94 -10.81 -5.20
N GLU A 79 0.16 -11.72 -5.78
CA GLU A 79 -1.06 -12.25 -5.17
C GLU A 79 -0.77 -12.84 -3.78
N ASN A 80 -1.74 -12.76 -2.88
CA ASN A 80 -1.72 -13.39 -1.55
C ASN A 80 -0.65 -12.91 -0.56
N VAL A 81 0.31 -12.05 -0.95
CA VAL A 81 1.32 -11.49 -0.04
C VAL A 81 0.67 -10.92 1.23
N TYR A 82 -0.37 -10.11 1.06
CA TYR A 82 -1.07 -9.49 2.18
C TYR A 82 -1.89 -10.49 3.01
N SER A 83 -2.46 -11.53 2.40
CA SER A 83 -3.19 -12.56 3.14
C SER A 83 -2.23 -13.39 4.01
N LYS A 84 -1.02 -13.70 3.50
CA LYS A 84 0.05 -14.34 4.29
C LYS A 84 0.57 -13.44 5.39
N PHE A 85 0.70 -12.14 5.14
CA PHE A 85 1.06 -11.18 6.17
C PHE A 85 0.03 -11.13 7.32
N LYS A 86 -1.26 -11.04 7.01
CA LYS A 86 -2.33 -11.10 8.02
C LYS A 86 -2.30 -12.40 8.82
N LEU A 87 -2.05 -13.53 8.15
CA LEU A 87 -1.89 -14.82 8.82
C LEU A 87 -0.68 -14.83 9.76
N MET A 88 0.44 -14.22 9.35
CA MET A 88 1.64 -14.08 10.18
C MET A 88 1.37 -13.22 11.41
N LEU A 89 0.65 -12.09 11.28
CA LEU A 89 0.28 -11.26 12.43
C LEU A 89 -0.65 -11.98 13.43
N LEU A 90 -1.48 -12.90 12.94
CA LEU A 90 -2.37 -13.71 13.78
C LEU A 90 -1.60 -14.80 14.54
N LYS A 91 -0.71 -15.52 13.85
CA LYS A 91 -0.01 -16.69 14.40
C LYS A 91 1.27 -16.32 15.16
N ARG A 92 2.05 -15.40 14.60
CA ARG A 92 3.34 -14.90 15.13
C ARG A 92 4.39 -15.99 15.37
N ASP A 93 4.24 -17.13 14.71
CA ASP A 93 5.18 -18.26 14.75
C ASP A 93 6.15 -18.23 13.56
N ASP A 94 7.27 -18.94 13.69
CA ASP A 94 8.31 -18.97 12.65
C ASP A 94 7.81 -19.57 11.33
N ASN A 95 6.87 -20.52 11.38
CA ASN A 95 6.29 -21.12 10.19
C ASN A 95 5.52 -20.06 9.35
N SER A 96 4.70 -19.24 9.98
CA SER A 96 3.94 -18.17 9.32
C SER A 96 4.84 -17.05 8.80
N LYS A 97 5.92 -16.71 9.53
CA LYS A 97 6.98 -15.80 9.07
C LYS A 97 7.67 -16.34 7.83
N ASN A 98 8.06 -17.62 7.84
CA ASN A 98 8.70 -18.30 6.71
C ASN A 98 7.77 -18.37 5.48
N ILE A 99 6.47 -18.59 5.68
CA ILE A 99 5.50 -18.55 4.59
C ILE A 99 5.46 -17.16 3.94
N LEU A 100 5.36 -16.08 4.73
CA LEU A 100 5.42 -14.71 4.19
C LEU A 100 6.75 -14.46 3.46
N LEU A 101 7.87 -14.85 4.07
CA LEU A 101 9.19 -14.69 3.50
C LEU A 101 9.33 -15.37 2.13
N ASN A 102 8.75 -16.56 1.94
CA ASN A 102 8.76 -17.23 0.65
C ASN A 102 8.03 -16.44 -0.45
N TYR A 103 6.97 -15.70 -0.12
CA TYR A 103 6.31 -14.80 -1.07
C TYR A 103 7.17 -13.57 -1.38
N LEU A 104 7.84 -12.99 -0.37
CA LEU A 104 8.77 -11.88 -0.57
C LEU A 104 9.97 -12.29 -1.43
N ARG A 105 10.50 -13.51 -1.26
CA ARG A 105 11.55 -14.09 -2.11
C ARG A 105 11.10 -14.16 -3.57
N LYS A 106 9.90 -14.66 -3.86
CA LYS A 106 9.37 -14.71 -5.24
C LYS A 106 9.31 -13.34 -5.93
N ILE A 107 8.99 -12.28 -5.17
CA ILE A 107 8.98 -10.90 -5.69
C ILE A 107 10.42 -10.41 -5.89
N ASN A 108 11.31 -10.65 -4.92
CA ASN A 108 12.74 -10.32 -5.05
C ASN A 108 13.34 -10.96 -6.32
N ASP A 109 13.09 -12.25 -6.51
CA ASP A 109 13.64 -13.00 -7.64
C ASP A 109 13.09 -12.47 -8.96
N HIS A 110 11.79 -12.14 -9.03
CA HIS A 110 11.20 -11.48 -10.19
C HIS A 110 11.84 -10.13 -10.51
N LEU A 111 12.04 -9.28 -9.51
CA LEU A 111 12.71 -7.98 -9.69
C LEU A 111 14.15 -8.15 -10.17
N GLY A 112 14.85 -9.18 -9.69
CA GLY A 112 16.19 -9.55 -10.15
C GLY A 112 16.22 -10.08 -11.58
N GLU A 113 15.28 -10.98 -11.92
CA GLU A 113 15.10 -11.55 -13.26
C GLU A 113 14.79 -10.47 -14.31
N ARG A 114 13.89 -9.52 -13.96
CA ARG A 114 13.50 -8.43 -14.86
C ARG A 114 14.57 -7.35 -14.97
N GLY A 115 15.29 -7.06 -13.88
CA GLY A 115 16.31 -6.01 -13.85
C GLY A 115 15.78 -4.58 -14.03
N THR A 116 14.48 -4.37 -13.84
CA THR A 116 13.79 -3.09 -14.01
C THR A 116 13.62 -2.33 -12.69
N ARG A 117 13.30 -1.03 -12.78
CA ARG A 117 13.04 -0.21 -11.58
C ARG A 117 11.80 -0.64 -10.81
N PHE A 118 10.72 -0.99 -11.52
CA PHE A 118 9.41 -1.38 -10.98
C PHE A 118 8.96 -2.74 -11.52
N LEU A 119 7.80 -3.23 -11.08
CA LEU A 119 7.37 -4.62 -11.30
C LEU A 119 7.23 -5.02 -12.78
N THR A 120 6.83 -4.08 -13.64
CA THR A 120 6.58 -4.33 -15.07
C THR A 120 7.54 -3.59 -16.01
N GLY A 121 8.42 -2.74 -15.48
CA GLY A 121 9.28 -1.86 -16.26
C GLY A 121 9.85 -0.72 -15.44
N ASP A 122 10.32 0.34 -16.10
CA ASP A 122 10.88 1.52 -15.42
C ASP A 122 9.85 2.61 -15.08
N THR A 123 8.59 2.37 -15.46
CA THR A 123 7.44 3.24 -15.17
C THR A 123 6.47 2.51 -14.23
N MET A 124 5.87 3.27 -13.31
CA MET A 124 4.89 2.77 -12.36
C MET A 124 3.61 2.24 -13.04
N CYS A 125 3.05 1.17 -12.50
CA CYS A 125 1.77 0.60 -12.89
C CYS A 125 0.88 0.28 -11.68
N CYS A 126 -0.34 -0.21 -11.94
CA CYS A 126 -1.30 -0.58 -10.90
C CYS A 126 -0.75 -1.62 -9.91
N PHE A 127 0.09 -2.56 -10.34
CA PHE A 127 0.68 -3.56 -9.45
C PHE A 127 1.62 -2.92 -8.41
N ASP A 128 2.36 -1.87 -8.80
CA ASP A 128 3.24 -1.17 -7.89
C ASP A 128 2.42 -0.41 -6.83
N CYS A 129 1.34 0.25 -7.26
CA CYS A 129 0.37 0.90 -6.39
C CYS A 129 -0.30 -0.03 -5.39
N GLU A 130 -0.47 -1.30 -5.73
CA GLU A 130 -1.03 -2.30 -4.86
C GLU A 130 0.03 -2.88 -3.90
N LEU A 131 1.23 -3.16 -4.40
CA LEU A 131 2.28 -3.84 -3.64
C LEU A 131 2.98 -2.91 -2.63
N MET A 132 3.29 -1.67 -3.02
CA MET A 132 4.07 -0.74 -2.19
C MET A 132 3.42 -0.46 -0.82
N PRO A 133 2.11 -0.13 -0.72
CA PRO A 133 1.46 0.01 0.58
C PRO A 133 1.51 -1.27 1.42
N LYS A 134 1.36 -2.45 0.80
CA LYS A 134 1.43 -3.74 1.49
C LYS A 134 2.82 -3.98 2.08
N LEU A 135 3.88 -3.67 1.33
CA LEU A 135 5.27 -3.77 1.82
C LEU A 135 5.51 -2.85 3.02
N GLN A 136 5.00 -1.62 2.97
CA GLN A 136 5.11 -0.69 4.10
C GLN A 136 4.42 -1.23 5.36
N HIS A 137 3.20 -1.75 5.20
CA HIS A 137 2.49 -2.39 6.30
C HIS A 137 3.25 -3.61 6.85
N ILE A 138 3.84 -4.43 5.98
CA ILE A 138 4.69 -5.57 6.37
C ILE A 138 5.88 -5.09 7.21
N ARG A 139 6.58 -4.04 6.80
CA ARG A 139 7.72 -3.50 7.56
C ARG A 139 7.32 -3.00 8.94
N VAL A 140 6.34 -2.09 8.99
CA VAL A 140 5.97 -1.39 10.21
C VAL A 140 5.27 -2.33 11.19
N ALA A 141 4.17 -2.96 10.77
CA ALA A 141 3.39 -3.82 11.66
C ALA A 141 4.04 -5.20 11.85
N GLY A 142 4.78 -5.72 10.87
CA GLY A 142 5.56 -6.96 11.05
C GLY A 142 6.61 -6.82 12.14
N LYS A 143 7.37 -5.72 12.14
CA LYS A 143 8.35 -5.44 13.21
C LYS A 143 7.66 -5.26 14.56
N TYR A 144 6.62 -4.42 14.62
CA TYR A 144 5.94 -4.08 15.86
C TYR A 144 5.28 -5.28 16.55
N PHE A 145 4.54 -6.12 15.81
CA PHE A 145 3.71 -7.18 16.41
C PHE A 145 4.37 -8.55 16.47
N ALA A 146 5.37 -8.80 15.63
CA ALA A 146 5.94 -10.14 15.45
C ALA A 146 7.47 -10.15 15.40
N ASP A 147 8.13 -9.01 15.60
CA ASP A 147 9.59 -8.87 15.44
C ASP A 147 10.07 -9.44 14.08
N PHE A 148 9.29 -9.19 13.04
CA PHE A 148 9.60 -9.62 11.68
C PHE A 148 10.24 -8.47 10.90
N GLU A 149 11.38 -8.75 10.28
CA GLU A 149 12.07 -7.85 9.36
C GLU A 149 12.23 -8.51 7.99
N ILE A 150 12.18 -7.70 6.94
CA ILE A 150 12.51 -8.17 5.58
C ILE A 150 14.02 -8.40 5.54
N PRO A 151 14.52 -9.61 5.25
CA PRO A 151 15.97 -9.88 5.28
C PRO A 151 16.75 -9.01 4.29
N GLU A 152 17.94 -8.55 4.68
CA GLU A 152 18.79 -7.68 3.85
C GLU A 152 19.26 -8.37 2.56
N GLU A 153 19.33 -9.71 2.55
CA GLU A 153 19.65 -10.53 1.36
C GLU A 153 18.61 -10.44 0.23
N LEU A 154 17.42 -9.87 0.48
CA LEU A 154 16.43 -9.60 -0.57
C LEU A 154 16.73 -8.27 -1.26
N GLU A 155 17.93 -8.17 -1.85
CA GLU A 155 18.52 -6.93 -2.35
C GLU A 155 17.65 -6.23 -3.41
N HIS A 156 17.05 -6.98 -4.33
CA HIS A 156 16.21 -6.43 -5.38
C HIS A 156 14.91 -5.84 -4.82
N LEU A 157 14.33 -6.50 -3.82
CA LEU A 157 13.15 -6.00 -3.12
C LEU A 157 13.48 -4.75 -2.29
N TRP A 158 14.65 -4.72 -1.64
CA TRP A 158 15.12 -3.52 -0.94
C TRP A 158 15.39 -2.35 -1.89
N ARG A 159 15.98 -2.60 -3.06
CA ARG A 159 16.17 -1.58 -4.10
C ARG A 159 14.83 -1.06 -4.64
N TYR A 160 13.84 -1.94 -4.82
CA TYR A 160 12.48 -1.54 -5.17
C TYR A 160 11.86 -0.65 -4.08
N MET A 161 11.98 -0.99 -2.80
CA MET A 161 11.51 -0.15 -1.70
C MET A 161 12.29 1.18 -1.57
N PHE A 162 13.58 1.19 -1.90
CA PHE A 162 14.35 2.43 -1.98
C PHE A 162 13.75 3.38 -3.02
N HIS A 163 13.40 2.88 -4.22
CA HIS A 163 12.72 3.68 -5.23
C HIS A 163 11.30 4.07 -4.81
N MET A 164 10.55 3.19 -4.13
CA MET A 164 9.25 3.49 -3.53
C MET A 164 9.31 4.73 -2.63
N TYR A 165 10.32 4.82 -1.75
CA TYR A 165 10.48 5.98 -0.84
C TYR A 165 10.93 7.27 -1.54
N GLN A 166 11.31 7.21 -2.82
CA GLN A 166 11.61 8.38 -3.65
C GLN A 166 10.40 8.86 -4.46
N LEU A 167 9.27 8.13 -4.44
CA LEU A 167 8.07 8.51 -5.17
C LEU A 167 7.23 9.46 -4.32
N ASP A 168 6.93 10.64 -4.87
CA ASP A 168 6.01 11.59 -4.26
C ASP A 168 4.62 10.96 -4.07
N ALA A 169 4.08 10.28 -5.08
CA ALA A 169 2.81 9.56 -4.97
C ALA A 169 2.76 8.57 -3.80
N PHE A 170 3.87 7.90 -3.47
CA PHE A 170 3.94 7.02 -2.31
C PHE A 170 4.05 7.84 -1.02
N THR A 171 5.03 8.74 -0.92
CA THR A 171 5.29 9.50 0.32
C THR A 171 4.12 10.40 0.73
N GLN A 172 3.37 10.96 -0.22
CA GLN A 172 2.19 11.79 0.01
C GLN A 172 0.93 10.99 0.38
N SER A 173 0.91 9.68 0.10
CA SER A 173 -0.22 8.80 0.40
C SER A 173 0.06 7.77 1.50
N CYS A 174 1.31 7.65 1.94
CA CYS A 174 1.71 6.76 3.01
C CYS A 174 1.21 7.30 4.37
N PRO A 175 0.46 6.49 5.15
CA PRO A 175 0.13 6.86 6.52
C PRO A 175 1.37 6.83 7.42
N ALA A 176 1.28 7.49 8.57
CA ALA A 176 2.32 7.41 9.60
C ALA A 176 2.40 6.00 10.20
N ASP A 177 3.55 5.64 10.74
CA ASP A 177 3.80 4.32 11.33
C ASP A 177 2.80 4.04 12.46
N GLN A 178 2.49 5.06 13.28
CA GLN A 178 1.54 4.99 14.38
C GLN A 178 0.12 4.64 13.90
N ASP A 179 -0.31 5.19 12.76
CA ASP A 179 -1.62 4.89 12.17
C ASP A 179 -1.69 3.47 11.63
N ILE A 180 -0.62 2.98 11.00
CA ILE A 180 -0.51 1.58 10.56
C ILE A 180 -0.62 0.65 11.77
N ILE A 181 0.13 0.92 12.85
CA ILE A 181 0.09 0.12 14.07
C ILE A 181 -1.31 0.14 14.70
N ASN A 182 -1.91 1.33 14.82
CA ASN A 182 -3.25 1.50 15.36
C ASN A 182 -4.30 0.72 14.55
N HIS A 183 -4.22 0.76 13.22
CA HIS A 183 -5.10 0.02 12.33
C HIS A 183 -5.13 -1.48 12.68
N TYR A 184 -3.97 -2.10 12.90
CA TYR A 184 -3.91 -3.51 13.30
C TYR A 184 -4.26 -3.76 14.76
N LYS A 185 -3.97 -2.84 15.69
CA LYS A 185 -4.45 -2.92 17.09
C LYS A 185 -5.97 -3.01 17.11
N GLN A 186 -6.66 -2.15 16.36
CA GLN A 186 -8.13 -2.14 16.28
C GLN A 186 -8.69 -3.44 15.72
N GLN A 187 -8.09 -3.99 14.66
CA GLN A 187 -8.49 -5.30 14.11
C GLN A 187 -8.35 -6.45 15.11
N GLN A 188 -7.38 -6.36 16.03
CA GLN A 188 -7.17 -7.33 17.10
C GLN A 188 -7.96 -7.01 18.38
N GLY A 189 -8.88 -6.02 18.35
CA GLY A 189 -9.68 -5.61 19.50
C GLY A 189 -8.90 -4.88 20.60
N THR A 190 -7.67 -4.42 20.30
CA THR A 190 -6.81 -3.69 21.23
C THR A 190 -6.97 -2.18 21.02
N ARG A 191 -7.03 -1.41 22.11
CA ARG A 191 -7.08 0.06 22.07
C ARG A 191 -5.70 0.66 22.27
N MET A 192 -5.45 1.81 21.63
CA MET A 192 -4.27 2.61 21.94
C MET A 192 -4.32 3.13 23.38
N LYS A 193 -3.14 3.26 23.99
CA LYS A 193 -3.00 3.98 25.26
C LYS A 193 -2.94 5.48 24.95
N LYS A 194 -3.45 6.31 25.86
CA LYS A 194 -3.50 7.79 25.71
C LYS A 194 -2.15 8.43 25.35
N HIS A 195 -1.04 7.86 25.80
CA HIS A 195 0.30 8.34 25.42
C HIS A 195 0.63 8.08 23.94
N GLU A 196 0.20 6.94 23.39
CA GLU A 196 0.42 6.59 21.98
C GLU A 196 -0.41 7.50 21.05
N GLU A 197 -1.56 8.01 21.50
CA GLU A 197 -2.40 8.96 20.72
C GLU A 197 -1.76 10.35 20.56
N LEU A 198 -0.80 10.69 21.43
CA LEU A 198 -0.09 11.97 21.41
C LEU A 198 1.32 11.83 20.79
N GLU A 199 1.65 10.65 20.27
CA GLU A 199 2.94 10.40 19.66
C GLU A 199 3.09 11.21 18.36
N THR A 200 4.27 11.80 18.16
CA THR A 200 4.55 12.54 16.92
C THR A 200 4.59 11.56 15.76
N PRO A 201 3.87 11.82 14.64
CA PRO A 201 3.89 10.94 13.48
C PRO A 201 5.32 10.73 12.95
N THR A 202 5.69 9.46 12.74
CA THR A 202 6.95 9.06 12.11
C THR A 202 6.71 8.19 10.89
N PHE A 203 7.70 8.12 10.01
CA PHE A 203 7.61 7.35 8.76
C PHE A 203 8.85 6.47 8.58
N THR A 204 8.66 5.15 8.63
CA THR A 204 9.73 4.19 8.40
C THR A 204 10.10 4.16 6.92
N THR A 205 11.21 4.83 6.58
CA THR A 205 11.76 4.94 5.22
C THR A 205 13.22 4.49 5.12
N SER A 206 13.78 3.98 6.23
CA SER A 206 15.16 3.52 6.29
C SER A 206 15.40 2.35 5.34
N ILE A 207 16.57 2.34 4.69
CA ILE A 207 17.05 1.27 3.82
C ILE A 207 18.37 0.73 4.39
N PRO A 208 18.60 -0.61 4.35
CA PRO A 208 19.86 -1.23 4.74
C PRO A 208 21.06 -0.55 4.07
N ALA A 209 22.15 -0.38 4.83
CA ALA A 209 23.31 0.37 4.35
C ALA A 209 23.92 -0.23 3.08
N ALA A 210 23.91 -1.56 2.96
CA ALA A 210 24.46 -2.29 1.82
C ALA A 210 23.72 -2.03 0.49
N ILE A 211 22.47 -1.54 0.54
CA ILE A 211 21.62 -1.30 -0.65
C ILE A 211 21.65 0.17 -1.10
N ARG A 212 22.25 1.06 -0.30
CA ARG A 212 22.35 2.48 -0.67
C ARG A 212 23.33 2.65 -1.85
N PRO A 213 22.99 3.49 -2.85
CA PRO A 213 23.86 3.75 -3.99
C PRO A 213 25.19 4.40 -3.59
#